data_AF-A0A2S7TVY2-F1
#
_entry.id   AF-A0A2S7TVY2-F1
#
_cell.length_a   1.000
_cell.length_b   1.000
_cell.length_c   1.000
_cell.angle_alpha   90.00
_cell.angle_beta   90.00
_cell.angle_gamma   90.00
#
_symmetry.space_group_name_H-M   'P 1'
#
loop_
_entity.id
_entity.type
_entity.pdbx_description
1 polymer ?
#
loop_
_entity_poly.entity_id
_entity_poly.type
_entity_poly.pdbx_seq_one_letter_code
_entity_poly.pdbx_strand_id
1 'polypeptide(L)'
;MTNKIEVSIPAVGQPLAGTFFPASNGNTDKPLLICPATGITQKFYFPFARWLAHQGFSVLVFDYRGIGKSLQESHVKHCEVKKQDWGLYDMPAALDFLLELTGQNGAYLVGHSAGGQLFGLMHN
;
A
#
# COMPACT_ATOMS: atom_id res chain seq x y z
N MET A 1 9.28 19.00 5.69
CA MET A 1 8.72 18.24 4.55
C MET A 1 9.14 16.80 4.75
N THR A 2 8.23 15.86 4.99
CA THR A 2 8.57 14.44 4.95
C THR A 2 8.93 14.05 3.52
N ASN A 3 10.11 13.48 3.32
CA ASN A 3 10.50 12.94 2.01
C ASN A 3 9.60 11.75 1.68
N LYS A 4 9.07 11.70 0.45
CA LYS A 4 8.38 10.52 -0.08
C LYS A 4 9.35 9.74 -0.96
N ILE A 5 9.30 8.42 -0.89
CA ILE A 5 10.13 7.52 -1.69
C ILE A 5 9.19 6.69 -2.56
N GLU A 6 9.34 6.76 -3.88
CA GLU A 6 8.60 5.86 -4.77
C GLU A 6 9.25 4.49 -4.73
N VAL A 7 8.45 3.44 -4.61
CA VAL A 7 8.92 2.06 -4.46
C VAL A 7 8.20 1.14 -5.44
N SER A 8 8.88 0.08 -5.85
CA SER A 8 8.30 -1.02 -6.62
C SER A 8 8.15 -2.22 -5.70
N ILE A 9 6.91 -2.62 -5.43
CA ILE A 9 6.57 -3.72 -4.54
C ILE A 9 6.51 -5.00 -5.38
N PRO A 10 7.37 -6.00 -5.13
CA PRO A 10 7.27 -7.29 -5.80
C PRO A 10 5.95 -7.98 -5.46
N ALA A 11 5.17 -8.40 -6.45
CA ALA A 11 3.95 -9.15 -6.25
C ALA A 11 3.76 -10.18 -7.38
N VAL A 12 2.92 -11.20 -7.12
CA VAL A 12 2.65 -12.26 -8.09
C VAL A 12 2.00 -11.70 -9.35
N GLY A 13 2.59 -12.02 -10.51
CA GLY A 13 2.14 -11.60 -11.84
C GLY A 13 2.70 -10.24 -12.29
N GLN A 14 2.69 -9.24 -11.40
CA GLN A 14 3.25 -7.92 -11.69
C GLN A 14 3.67 -7.17 -10.42
N PRO A 15 4.68 -6.28 -10.49
CA PRO A 15 4.98 -5.38 -9.39
C PRO A 15 3.88 -4.32 -9.21
N LEU A 16 3.74 -3.82 -7.98
CA LEU A 16 2.85 -2.71 -7.64
C LEU A 16 3.65 -1.43 -7.40
N ALA A 17 3.10 -0.31 -7.84
CA ALA A 17 3.67 1.00 -7.56
C ALA A 17 3.26 1.48 -6.17
N GLY A 18 4.24 1.67 -5.30
CA GLY A 18 4.07 2.19 -3.94
C GLY A 18 4.72 3.56 -3.73
N THR A 19 4.31 4.23 -2.66
CA THR A 19 5.00 5.37 -2.09
C THR A 19 5.17 5.16 -0.59
N PHE A 20 6.42 5.17 -0.16
CA PHE A 20 6.83 5.08 1.23
C PHE A 20 7.11 6.47 1.81
N PHE A 21 6.63 6.69 3.03
CA PHE A 21 6.85 7.90 3.82
C PHE A 21 7.59 7.49 5.10
N PRO A 22 8.91 7.74 5.20
CA PRO A 22 9.68 7.42 6.39
C PRO A 22 9.19 8.25 7.58
N ALA A 23 9.17 7.66 8.77
CA ALA A 23 8.91 8.39 10.02
C ALA A 23 9.87 9.58 10.15
N SER A 24 9.33 10.75 10.51
CA SER A 24 10.14 11.99 10.54
C SER A 24 10.91 12.17 11.85
N ASN A 25 10.33 11.79 12.99
CA ASN A 25 10.93 11.84 14.32
C ASN A 25 10.29 10.74 15.18
N GLY A 26 11.09 9.80 15.67
CA GLY A 26 10.62 8.65 16.44
C GLY A 26 10.47 7.38 15.61
N ASN A 27 10.79 6.26 16.23
CA ASN A 27 10.57 4.92 15.69
C ASN A 27 9.40 4.33 16.47
N THR A 28 8.17 4.47 15.96
CA THR A 28 7.10 3.59 16.44
C THR A 28 7.48 2.17 16.06
N ASP A 29 7.31 1.21 16.96
CA ASP A 29 7.78 -0.17 16.76
C ASP A 29 7.11 -0.87 15.56
N LYS A 30 6.03 -0.32 14.99
CA LYS A 30 5.30 -0.93 13.87
C LYS A 30 5.01 0.10 12.77
N PRO A 31 5.36 -0.18 11.51
CA PRO A 31 4.96 0.65 10.38
C PRO A 31 3.46 0.54 10.11
N LEU A 32 2.96 1.37 9.19
CA LEU A 32 1.55 1.42 8.83
C LEU A 32 1.36 1.23 7.32
N LEU A 33 0.50 0.29 6.93
CA LEU A 33 0.08 0.08 5.56
C LEU A 33 -1.31 0.69 5.34
N ILE A 34 -1.43 1.59 4.35
CA ILE A 34 -2.70 2.13 3.89
C ILE A 34 -3.16 1.32 2.67
N CYS A 35 -4.32 0.68 2.79
CA CYS A 35 -5.00 -0.08 1.74
C CYS A 35 -6.12 0.78 1.11
N PRO A 36 -5.98 1.23 -0.15
CA PRO A 36 -6.93 2.14 -0.78
C PRO A 36 -8.36 1.62 -0.98
N ALA A 37 -9.28 2.54 -1.26
CA ALA A 37 -10.60 2.22 -1.83
C ALA A 37 -10.54 1.89 -3.33
N THR A 38 -11.60 1.26 -3.83
CA THR A 38 -11.76 0.90 -5.26
C THR A 38 -11.54 2.11 -6.16
N GLY A 39 -10.61 2.00 -7.11
CA GLY A 39 -10.36 3.04 -8.12
C GLY A 39 -9.63 4.28 -7.61
N ILE A 40 -9.29 4.35 -6.32
CA ILE A 40 -8.60 5.50 -5.72
C ILE A 40 -7.10 5.24 -5.73
N THR A 41 -6.35 6.20 -6.28
CA THR A 41 -4.89 6.10 -6.32
C THR A 41 -4.24 6.49 -5.00
N GLN A 42 -3.02 6.00 -4.76
CA GLN A 42 -2.18 6.30 -3.61
C GLN A 42 -2.04 7.81 -3.32
N LYS A 43 -2.07 8.66 -4.36
CA LYS A 43 -1.92 10.12 -4.24
C LYS A 43 -2.99 10.74 -3.35
N PHE A 44 -4.20 10.18 -3.33
CA PHE A 44 -5.29 10.64 -2.47
C PHE A 44 -4.92 10.58 -0.98
N TYR A 45 -4.15 9.57 -0.58
CA TYR A 45 -3.77 9.33 0.81
C TYR A 45 -2.50 10.07 1.24
N PHE A 46 -1.79 10.75 0.33
CA PHE A 46 -0.51 11.41 0.64
C PHE A 46 -0.59 12.45 1.77
N PRO A 47 -1.64 13.29 1.88
CA PRO A 47 -1.76 14.19 3.03
C PRO A 47 -1.84 13.43 4.36
N PHE A 48 -2.61 12.35 4.40
CA PHE A 48 -2.76 11.51 5.60
C PHE A 48 -1.47 10.73 5.92
N ALA A 49 -0.83 10.14 4.91
CA ALA A 49 0.44 9.43 5.08
C ALA A 49 1.56 10.36 5.59
N ARG A 50 1.64 11.61 5.09
CA ARG A 50 2.57 12.62 5.63
C ARG A 50 2.26 13.00 7.07
N TRP A 51 0.98 13.17 7.39
CA TRP A 51 0.57 13.48 8.76
C TRP A 51 0.99 12.34 9.71
N LEU A 52 0.70 11.08 9.36
CA LEU A 52 1.13 9.90 10.10
C LEU A 52 2.66 9.79 10.23
N ALA A 53 3.40 10.11 9.16
CA ALA A 53 4.86 10.11 9.20
C ALA A 53 5.43 11.16 10.17
N HIS A 54 4.77 12.33 10.30
CA HIS A 54 5.09 13.29 11.35
C HIS A 54 4.68 12.82 12.76
N GLN A 55 3.73 11.90 12.89
CA GLN A 55 3.40 11.25 14.17
C GLN A 55 4.38 10.12 14.54
N GLY A 56 5.37 9.80 13.69
CA GLY A 56 6.40 8.79 13.98
C GLY A 56 6.17 7.41 13.33
N PHE A 57 5.23 7.29 12.40
CA PHE A 57 5.00 6.04 11.66
C PHE A 57 5.78 6.02 10.34
N SER A 58 6.42 4.89 10.03
CA SER A 58 6.84 4.59 8.65
C SER A 58 5.62 4.09 7.88
N VAL A 59 5.21 4.81 6.84
CA VAL A 59 3.92 4.57 6.16
C VAL A 59 4.14 4.14 4.72
N LEU A 60 3.47 3.06 4.30
CA LEU A 60 3.37 2.66 2.90
C LEU A 60 1.94 2.82 2.41
N VAL A 61 1.79 3.34 1.20
CA VAL A 61 0.56 3.30 0.41
C VAL A 61 0.90 2.90 -1.02
N PHE A 62 0.01 2.21 -1.70
CA PHE A 62 0.27 1.66 -3.03
C PHE A 62 -0.96 1.76 -3.94
N ASP A 63 -0.76 1.59 -5.23
CA ASP A 63 -1.86 1.40 -6.18
C ASP A 63 -2.08 -0.11 -6.40
N TYR A 64 -3.33 -0.57 -6.28
CA TYR A 64 -3.69 -1.96 -6.61
C TYR A 64 -3.42 -2.31 -8.07
N ARG A 65 -3.22 -3.60 -8.38
CA ARG A 65 -3.16 -4.07 -9.77
C ARG A 65 -4.39 -3.59 -10.53
N GLY A 66 -4.18 -3.04 -11.73
CA GLY A 66 -5.25 -2.44 -12.53
C GLY A 66 -5.64 -1.00 -12.15
N ILE A 67 -4.99 -0.37 -11.17
CA ILE A 67 -5.26 0.99 -10.71
C ILE A 67 -4.00 1.86 -10.83
N GLY A 68 -4.17 3.13 -11.20
CA GLY A 68 -3.13 4.15 -11.07
C GLY A 68 -1.82 3.76 -11.77
N LYS A 69 -0.70 3.85 -11.04
CA LYS A 69 0.63 3.48 -11.55
C LYS A 69 0.86 1.96 -11.66
N SER A 70 -0.07 1.14 -11.15
CA SER A 70 -0.04 -0.33 -11.21
C SER A 70 -0.95 -0.90 -12.30
N LEU A 71 -1.53 -0.05 -13.15
CA LEU A 71 -2.23 -0.46 -14.38
C LEU A 71 -1.19 -0.71 -15.47
N GLN A 72 -1.12 -1.93 -16.00
CA GLN A 72 -0.19 -2.29 -17.08
C GLN A 72 -0.79 -2.04 -18.47
N GLU A 73 -2.10 -2.07 -18.55
CA GLU A 73 -2.88 -1.92 -19.75
C GLU A 73 -3.02 -0.44 -20.12
N SER A 74 -3.19 -0.16 -21.40
CA SER A 74 -3.39 1.21 -21.88
C SER A 74 -4.65 1.88 -21.32
N HIS A 75 -5.63 1.08 -20.88
CA HIS A 75 -6.87 1.55 -20.27
C HIS A 75 -7.47 0.49 -19.35
N VAL A 76 -8.06 0.91 -18.23
CA VAL A 76 -8.73 0.02 -17.24
C VAL A 76 -9.83 -0.88 -17.80
N LYS A 77 -10.35 -0.57 -19.00
CA LYS A 77 -11.41 -1.38 -19.65
C LYS A 77 -10.88 -2.70 -20.22
N HIS A 78 -9.55 -2.82 -20.30
CA HIS A 78 -8.84 -4.01 -20.77
C HIS A 78 -8.21 -4.79 -19.61
N CYS A 79 -8.39 -4.31 -18.38
CA CYS A 79 -7.84 -4.94 -17.20
C CYS A 79 -8.84 -5.98 -16.68
N GLU A 80 -8.41 -7.24 -16.68
CA GLU A 80 -9.23 -8.40 -16.26
C GLU A 80 -9.04 -8.76 -14.77
N VAL A 81 -8.36 -7.87 -14.02
CA VAL A 81 -8.13 -8.02 -12.58
C VAL A 81 -9.45 -8.08 -11.83
N LYS A 82 -9.54 -9.02 -10.88
CA LYS A 82 -10.67 -9.12 -9.95
C LYS A 82 -10.34 -8.42 -8.64
N LYS A 83 -11.34 -7.82 -8.00
CA LYS A 83 -11.14 -7.16 -6.69
C LYS A 83 -10.64 -8.13 -5.61
N GLN A 84 -10.98 -9.42 -5.70
CA GLN A 84 -10.47 -10.44 -4.79
C GLN A 84 -8.95 -10.60 -4.90
N ASP A 85 -8.37 -10.37 -6.09
CA ASP A 85 -6.92 -10.45 -6.31
C ASP A 85 -6.18 -9.40 -5.46
N TRP A 86 -6.82 -8.26 -5.18
CA TRP A 86 -6.25 -7.22 -4.32
C TRP A 86 -6.04 -7.74 -2.90
N GLY A 87 -7.02 -8.46 -2.33
CA GLY A 87 -6.90 -9.02 -0.99
C GLY A 87 -6.00 -10.26 -0.93
N LEU A 88 -6.02 -11.10 -1.97
CA LEU A 88 -5.27 -12.34 -2.02
C LEU A 88 -3.78 -12.15 -2.33
N TYR A 89 -3.43 -11.14 -3.14
CA TYR A 89 -2.08 -11.00 -3.68
C TYR A 89 -1.46 -9.62 -3.45
N ASP A 90 -2.23 -8.54 -3.59
CA ASP A 90 -1.63 -7.20 -3.53
C ASP A 90 -1.41 -6.70 -2.10
N MET A 91 -2.44 -6.81 -1.25
CA MET A 91 -2.35 -6.39 0.15
C MET A 91 -1.30 -7.19 0.92
N PRO A 92 -1.18 -8.53 0.75
CA PRO A 92 -0.12 -9.27 1.40
C PRO A 92 1.27 -8.90 0.87
N ALA A 93 1.44 -8.78 -0.46
CA ALA A 93 2.73 -8.37 -1.03
C ALA A 93 3.17 -6.97 -0.54
N ALA A 94 2.24 -6.02 -0.41
CA ALA A 94 2.53 -4.71 0.14
C ALA A 94 2.86 -4.76 1.64
N LEU A 95 2.23 -5.64 2.42
CA LEU A 95 2.56 -5.87 3.82
C LEU A 95 3.96 -6.48 3.96
N ASP A 96 4.24 -7.57 3.25
CA ASP A 96 5.53 -8.26 3.29
C ASP A 96 6.67 -7.31 2.92
N PHE A 97 6.49 -6.55 1.84
CA PHE A 97 7.45 -5.52 1.43
C PHE A 97 7.66 -4.44 2.49
N LEU A 98 6.61 -3.98 3.16
CA LEU A 98 6.73 -2.99 4.23
C LEU A 98 7.50 -3.54 5.43
N LEU A 99 7.22 -4.79 5.82
CA LEU A 99 7.90 -5.46 6.93
C LEU A 99 9.38 -5.65 6.62
N GLU A 100 9.72 -6.13 5.41
CA GLU A 100 11.10 -6.27 4.94
C GLU A 100 11.83 -4.91 4.90
N LEU A 101 11.20 -3.89 4.30
CA LEU A 101 11.77 -2.55 4.17
C LEU A 101 12.08 -1.90 5.52
N THR A 102 11.30 -2.21 6.55
CA THR A 102 11.43 -1.59 7.88
C THR A 102 12.13 -2.49 8.90
N GLY A 103 12.36 -3.76 8.57
CA GLY A 103 12.90 -4.76 9.49
C GLY A 103 11.98 -5.10 10.67
N GLN A 104 10.66 -4.89 10.52
CA GLN A 104 9.69 -5.07 11.59
C GLN A 104 8.91 -6.38 11.42
N ASN A 105 8.42 -6.92 12.54
CA ASN A 105 7.68 -8.20 12.57
C ASN A 105 6.15 -8.02 12.56
N GLY A 106 5.66 -6.80 12.35
CA GLY A 106 4.24 -6.53 12.23
C GLY A 106 3.95 -5.08 11.89
N ALA A 107 2.75 -4.81 11.35
CA ALA A 107 2.32 -3.48 10.92
C ALA A 107 0.89 -3.19 11.39
N TYR A 108 0.54 -1.91 11.43
CA TYR A 108 -0.85 -1.47 11.50
C TYR A 108 -1.44 -1.41 10.09
N LEU A 109 -2.72 -1.80 9.95
CA LEU A 109 -3.44 -1.73 8.69
C LEU A 109 -4.53 -0.67 8.78
N VAL A 110 -4.59 0.22 7.79
CA VAL A 110 -5.69 1.17 7.61
C VAL A 110 -6.31 0.90 6.25
N GLY A 111 -7.56 0.44 6.25
CA GLY A 111 -8.30 0.12 5.03
C GLY A 111 -9.42 1.11 4.80
N HIS A 112 -9.51 1.67 3.59
CA HIS A 112 -10.63 2.50 3.16
C HIS A 112 -11.55 1.71 2.23
N SER A 113 -12.84 1.57 2.59
CA SER A 113 -13.84 0.88 1.77
C SER A 113 -13.35 -0.53 1.38
N ALA A 114 -13.23 -0.85 0.10
CA ALA A 114 -12.69 -2.12 -0.40
C ALA A 114 -11.35 -2.52 0.26
N GLY A 115 -10.44 -1.57 0.50
CA GLY A 115 -9.17 -1.84 1.16
C GLY A 115 -9.30 -2.29 2.61
N GLY A 116 -10.44 -2.01 3.26
CA GLY A 116 -10.78 -2.58 4.57
C GLY A 116 -11.64 -3.85 4.48
N GLN A 117 -12.55 -3.92 3.51
CA GLN A 117 -13.43 -5.07 3.30
C GLN A 117 -12.67 -6.34 2.90
N LEU A 118 -11.49 -6.19 2.29
CA LEU A 118 -10.69 -7.30 1.76
C LEU A 118 -9.63 -7.84 2.73
N PHE A 119 -9.50 -7.29 3.95
CA PHE A 119 -8.51 -7.78 4.93
C PHE A 119 -8.65 -9.26 5.25
N GLY A 120 -9.89 -9.79 5.29
CA GLY A 120 -10.13 -11.21 5.56
C GLY A 120 -9.66 -12.16 4.45
N LEU A 121 -9.14 -11.65 3.33
CA LEU A 121 -8.53 -12.45 2.26
C LEU A 121 -7.00 -12.51 2.35
N MET A 122 -6.39 -11.70 3.22
CA MET A 122 -4.94 -11.74 3.42
C MET A 122 -4.55 -13.06 4.10
N HIS A 123 -3.35 -13.56 3.81
CA HIS A 123 -2.81 -14.71 4.52
C HIS A 123 -2.35 -14.31 5.93
N ASN A 124 -2.42 -15.25 6.88
CA ASN A 124 -2.02 -15.08 8.28
C ASN A 124 -0.54 -15.42 8.50
#